data_AF-A0A849KP80-F1
#
_entry.id   AF-A0A849KP80-F1
#
_cell.length_a   1.000
_cell.length_b   1.000
_cell.length_c   1.000
_cell.angle_alpha   90.00
_cell.angle_beta   90.00
_cell.angle_gamma   90.00
#
_symmetry.space_group_name_H-M   'P 1'
#
loop_
_entity.id
_entity.type
_entity.pdbx_description
1 polymer ?
#
loop_
_entity_poly.entity_id
_entity_poly.type
_entity_poly.pdbx_seq_one_letter_code
_entity_poly.pdbx_strand_id
1 'polypeptide(L)'
;MGIFDKIKGAIWGQAQAATPTAETTATAEPSQTTAAAPSTTAAPAPSAPAATGSVDVSAVLDAAVAKSGQKLNWKTSIVDLMKALGLDSSLEHRKELAKELGYTGDTSDSATMNVWLHKQVIQKLKDNGGIVPSGL
;
A
#
# COMPACT_ATOMS: atom_id res chain seq x y z
N MET A 1 13.50 0.84 -16.72
CA MET A 1 12.62 0.56 -15.56
C MET A 1 12.07 1.89 -15.09
N GLY A 2 10.80 2.16 -15.39
CA GLY A 2 10.15 3.42 -15.07
C GLY A 2 9.90 3.64 -13.59
N ILE A 3 9.57 4.87 -13.22
CA ILE A 3 9.21 5.23 -11.83
C ILE A 3 7.93 4.54 -11.38
N PHE A 4 6.97 4.40 -12.29
CA PHE A 4 5.77 3.62 -12.02
C PHE A 4 6.10 2.16 -11.67
N ASP A 5 7.02 1.54 -12.41
CA ASP A 5 7.42 0.16 -12.19
C ASP A 5 8.12 -0.01 -10.83
N LYS A 6 8.96 0.96 -10.43
CA LYS A 6 9.54 1.00 -9.08
C LYS A 6 8.49 1.16 -7.99
N ILE A 7 7.49 2.03 -8.18
CA ILE A 7 6.37 2.21 -7.24
C ILE A 7 5.61 0.89 -7.09
N LYS A 8 5.26 0.25 -8.21
CA LYS A 8 4.62 -1.06 -8.24
C LYS A 8 5.48 -2.11 -7.52
N GLY A 9 6.76 -2.25 -7.86
CA GLY A 9 7.66 -3.19 -7.20
C GLY A 9 7.75 -2.95 -5.69
N ALA A 10 7.84 -1.70 -5.25
CA ALA A 10 7.87 -1.34 -3.83
C ALA A 10 6.57 -1.67 -3.11
N ILE A 11 5.40 -1.42 -3.74
CA ILE A 11 4.10 -1.73 -3.15
C ILE A 11 3.91 -3.24 -3.02
N TRP A 12 4.13 -4.01 -4.08
CA TRP A 12 3.97 -5.46 -4.00
C TRP A 12 5.05 -6.10 -3.12
N GLY A 13 6.27 -5.56 -3.10
CA GLY A 13 7.32 -5.97 -2.17
C GLY A 13 6.98 -5.67 -0.72
N GLN A 14 6.44 -4.47 -0.42
CA GLN A 14 5.93 -4.15 0.90
C GLN A 14 4.69 -4.97 1.25
N ALA A 15 3.82 -5.28 0.28
CA ALA A 15 2.69 -6.18 0.48
C ALA A 15 3.14 -7.58 0.86
N GLN A 16 4.20 -8.10 0.23
CA GLN A 16 4.79 -9.39 0.61
C GLN A 16 5.42 -9.34 2.01
N ALA A 17 5.99 -8.20 2.40
CA ALA A 17 6.54 -7.99 3.74
C ALA A 17 5.45 -7.70 4.80
N ALA A 18 4.30 -7.17 4.39
CA ALA A 18 3.18 -6.75 5.23
C ALA A 18 2.03 -7.75 5.26
N THR A 19 1.98 -8.72 4.33
CA THR A 19 1.35 -10.00 4.63
C THR A 19 2.11 -10.50 5.84
N PRO A 20 1.50 -10.56 7.03
CA PRO A 20 2.08 -11.38 8.04
C PRO A 20 2.24 -12.73 7.34
N THR A 21 3.48 -13.23 7.29
CA THR A 21 3.72 -14.65 7.51
C THR A 21 2.56 -15.07 8.39
N ALA A 22 1.64 -15.85 7.83
CA ALA A 22 0.73 -16.63 8.62
C ALA A 22 1.65 -17.18 9.68
N GLU A 23 1.51 -16.64 10.88
CA GLU A 23 2.24 -17.10 12.03
C GLU A 23 1.70 -18.51 12.15
N THR A 24 2.36 -19.43 11.47
CA THR A 24 2.44 -20.81 11.90
C THR A 24 3.38 -20.75 13.09
N THR A 25 2.92 -20.08 14.14
CA THR A 25 3.08 -20.52 15.51
C THR A 25 2.30 -21.84 15.60
N ALA A 26 2.75 -22.84 14.84
CA ALA A 26 2.60 -24.23 15.21
C ALA A 26 3.57 -24.44 16.38
N THR A 27 3.22 -23.87 17.54
CA THR A 27 3.67 -24.41 18.81
C THR A 27 2.98 -25.77 18.90
N ALA A 28 3.71 -26.79 18.44
CA ALA A 28 3.40 -28.16 18.78
C ALA A 28 3.72 -28.33 20.27
N GLU A 29 2.77 -27.98 21.12
CA GLU A 29 2.80 -28.40 22.52
C GLU A 29 2.05 -29.75 22.60
N PRO A 30 2.72 -30.85 23.00
CA PRO A 30 2.01 -32.06 23.35
C PRO A 30 1.35 -31.83 24.72
N SER A 31 0.02 -31.78 24.70
CA SER A 31 -0.91 -32.31 25.69
C SER A 31 -0.41 -32.45 27.14
N GLN A 32 -1.08 -31.77 28.09
CA GLN A 32 -1.60 -32.39 29.32
C GLN A 32 -2.47 -31.46 30.20
N THR A 33 -3.71 -31.93 30.40
CA THR A 33 -4.50 -31.99 31.65
C THR A 33 -5.10 -30.74 32.33
N THR A 34 -6.39 -30.91 32.63
CA THR A 34 -7.18 -30.47 33.81
C THR A 34 -8.05 -29.19 33.77
N ALA A 35 -9.37 -29.45 33.69
CA ALA A 35 -10.50 -28.90 34.44
C ALA A 35 -10.55 -27.39 34.84
N ALA A 36 -11.56 -26.65 34.34
CA ALA A 36 -12.73 -26.18 35.10
C ALA A 36 -13.53 -25.06 34.38
N ALA A 37 -14.85 -25.26 34.33
CA ALA A 37 -15.98 -24.30 34.25
C ALA A 37 -16.12 -23.30 33.06
N PRO A 38 -17.34 -23.16 32.49
CA PRO A 38 -17.63 -22.28 31.36
C PRO A 38 -18.16 -20.92 31.85
N SER A 39 -17.74 -19.81 31.23
CA SER A 39 -18.60 -18.61 31.07
C SER A 39 -17.95 -17.53 30.20
N THR A 40 -18.68 -17.23 29.12
CA THR A 40 -18.93 -15.91 28.52
C THR A 40 -18.01 -15.39 27.39
N THR A 41 -18.67 -15.27 26.24
CA THR A 41 -18.45 -14.29 25.16
C THR A 41 -17.15 -14.38 24.38
N ALA A 42 -17.16 -15.33 23.46
CA ALA A 42 -16.47 -15.18 22.19
C ALA A 42 -17.09 -14.01 21.41
N ALA A 43 -16.31 -12.94 21.24
CA ALA A 43 -16.46 -12.03 20.11
C ALA A 43 -15.32 -12.35 19.14
N PRO A 44 -15.54 -13.14 18.08
CA PRO A 44 -14.59 -13.12 16.97
C PRO A 44 -14.72 -11.74 16.34
N ALA A 45 -13.72 -10.89 16.56
CA ALA A 45 -13.51 -9.73 15.70
C ALA A 45 -13.50 -10.25 14.25
N PRO A 46 -14.18 -9.59 13.31
CA PRO A 46 -14.23 -10.04 11.93
C PRO A 46 -12.79 -10.00 11.38
N SER A 47 -12.14 -11.16 11.35
CA SER A 47 -11.02 -11.39 10.46
C SER A 47 -11.61 -11.28 9.06
N ALA A 48 -11.50 -10.09 8.47
CA ALA A 48 -11.87 -9.86 7.10
C ALA A 48 -11.19 -10.94 6.25
N PRO A 49 -11.92 -11.61 5.34
CA PRO A 49 -11.36 -12.67 4.53
C PRO A 49 -10.13 -12.11 3.83
N ALA A 50 -8.99 -12.78 4.02
CA ALA A 50 -7.78 -12.55 3.26
C ALA A 50 -8.17 -12.60 1.79
N ALA A 51 -8.30 -11.43 1.17
CA ALA A 51 -8.70 -11.29 -0.19
C ALA A 51 -7.63 -11.97 -1.04
N THR A 52 -8.03 -13.11 -1.59
CA THR A 52 -7.32 -13.90 -2.59
C THR A 52 -6.72 -12.98 -3.66
N GLY A 53 -5.38 -12.90 -3.70
CA GLY A 53 -4.59 -12.48 -4.86
C GLY A 53 -4.49 -11.00 -5.19
N SER A 54 -5.26 -10.10 -4.55
CA SER A 54 -5.16 -8.65 -4.79
C SER A 54 -4.43 -7.94 -3.66
N VAL A 55 -3.51 -7.04 -4.02
CA VAL A 55 -2.70 -6.29 -3.05
C VAL A 55 -3.48 -5.06 -2.59
N ASP A 56 -3.72 -4.94 -1.29
CA ASP A 56 -4.32 -3.72 -0.72
C ASP A 56 -3.27 -2.60 -0.69
N VAL A 57 -3.28 -1.77 -1.74
CA VAL A 57 -2.35 -0.66 -1.91
C VAL A 57 -2.52 0.34 -0.78
N SER A 58 -3.76 0.57 -0.32
CA SER A 58 -4.04 1.45 0.82
C SER A 58 -3.33 1.00 2.08
N ALA A 59 -3.47 -0.26 2.47
CA ALA A 59 -2.85 -0.82 3.67
C ALA A 59 -1.32 -0.82 3.56
N VAL A 60 -0.79 -1.12 2.38
CA VAL A 60 0.64 -1.09 2.12
C VAL A 60 1.21 0.32 2.24
N LEU A 61 0.58 1.31 1.61
CA LEU A 61 1.01 2.71 1.70
C LEU A 61 0.85 3.23 3.13
N ASP A 62 -0.22 2.90 3.82
CA ASP A 62 -0.41 3.28 5.23
C ASP A 62 0.70 2.73 6.12
N ALA A 63 1.04 1.44 5.97
CA ALA A 63 2.15 0.82 6.66
C ALA A 63 3.51 1.47 6.29
N ALA A 64 3.72 1.80 5.01
CA ALA A 64 4.93 2.46 4.53
C ALA A 64 5.07 3.90 5.06
N VAL A 65 3.96 4.63 5.17
CA VAL A 65 3.90 5.96 5.79
C VAL A 65 4.17 5.87 7.29
N ALA A 66 3.55 4.93 7.98
CA ALA A 66 3.79 4.68 9.40
C ALA A 66 5.27 4.32 9.64
N LYS A 67 5.87 3.52 8.76
CA LYS A 67 7.30 3.17 8.78
C LYS A 67 8.20 4.38 8.51
N SER A 68 7.78 5.30 7.65
CA SER A 68 8.49 6.55 7.40
C SER A 68 8.45 7.50 8.61
N GLY A 69 7.51 7.32 9.54
CA GLY A 69 7.37 8.15 10.74
C GLY A 69 6.93 9.59 10.45
N GLN A 70 6.53 9.89 9.21
CA GLN A 70 6.09 11.21 8.76
C GLN A 70 4.62 11.17 8.40
N LYS A 71 3.91 12.28 8.61
CA LYS A 71 2.50 12.43 8.22
C LYS A 71 2.40 12.72 6.72
N LEU A 72 2.56 11.67 5.92
CA LEU A 72 2.57 11.73 4.46
C LEU A 72 1.15 11.56 3.89
N ASN A 73 0.72 12.45 3.00
CA ASN A 73 -0.62 12.42 2.39
C ASN A 73 -0.60 11.78 1.00
N TRP A 74 -0.32 10.48 0.94
CA TRP A 74 -0.25 9.73 -0.31
C TRP A 74 -1.56 9.73 -1.12
N LYS A 75 -2.71 10.00 -0.48
CA LYS A 75 -4.06 10.08 -1.07
C LYS A 75 -4.30 11.32 -1.94
N THR A 76 -3.48 12.34 -1.78
CA THR A 76 -3.62 13.60 -2.56
C THR A 76 -2.30 13.99 -3.20
N SER A 77 -1.19 13.42 -2.73
CA SER A 77 0.15 13.71 -3.19
C SER A 77 0.90 12.47 -3.64
N ILE A 78 1.23 12.44 -4.93
CA ILE A 78 2.15 11.43 -5.48
C ILE A 78 3.56 11.56 -4.89
N VAL A 79 3.95 12.77 -4.48
CA VAL A 79 5.24 13.03 -3.80
C VAL A 79 5.29 12.28 -2.47
N ASP A 80 4.26 12.44 -1.63
CA ASP A 80 4.13 11.72 -0.36
C ASP A 80 4.07 10.20 -0.54
N LEU A 81 3.38 9.73 -1.59
CA LEU A 81 3.36 8.31 -1.96
C LEU A 81 4.77 7.78 -2.27
N MET A 82 5.54 8.52 -3.07
CA MET A 82 6.92 8.14 -3.39
C MET A 82 7.81 8.16 -2.13
N LYS A 83 7.70 9.18 -1.28
CA LYS A 83 8.46 9.24 -0.01
C LYS A 83 8.12 8.07 0.91
N ALA A 84 6.85 7.69 1.02
CA ALA A 84 6.41 6.57 1.85
C ALA A 84 7.13 5.27 1.47
N LEU A 85 7.33 5.07 0.17
CA LEU A 85 7.99 3.89 -0.40
C LEU A 85 9.52 3.99 -0.40
N GLY A 86 10.10 5.07 0.16
CA GLY A 86 11.54 5.32 0.13
C GLY A 86 12.06 5.70 -1.26
N LEU A 87 11.19 6.13 -2.17
CA LEU A 87 11.57 6.57 -3.51
C LEU A 87 11.87 8.07 -3.53
N ASP A 88 12.83 8.45 -4.36
CA ASP A 88 13.17 9.85 -4.54
C ASP A 88 12.01 10.60 -5.23
N SER A 89 11.48 11.59 -4.55
CA SER A 89 10.28 12.33 -4.97
C SER A 89 10.64 13.64 -5.67
N SER A 90 11.83 13.73 -6.26
CA SER A 90 12.32 14.94 -6.92
C SER A 90 11.52 15.27 -8.18
N LEU A 91 11.59 16.53 -8.59
CA LEU A 91 10.94 17.01 -9.81
C LEU A 91 11.35 16.22 -11.06
N GLU A 92 12.58 15.72 -11.12
CA GLU A 92 13.05 14.86 -12.21
C GLU A 92 12.26 13.55 -12.29
N HIS A 93 12.17 12.82 -11.17
CA HIS A 93 11.38 11.58 -11.09
C HIS A 93 9.91 11.81 -11.41
N ARG A 94 9.37 12.94 -10.99
CA ARG A 94 7.98 13.29 -11.26
C ARG A 94 7.74 13.64 -12.74
N LYS A 95 8.69 14.31 -13.39
CA LYS A 95 8.68 14.57 -14.84
C LYS A 95 8.85 13.28 -15.64
N GLU A 96 9.70 12.37 -15.19
CA GLU A 96 9.88 11.07 -15.81
C GLU A 96 8.61 10.23 -15.71
N LEU A 97 8.02 10.13 -14.51
CA LEU A 97 6.74 9.47 -14.30
C LEU A 97 5.62 10.09 -15.15
N ALA A 98 5.60 11.41 -15.27
CA ALA A 98 4.64 12.12 -16.12
C ALA A 98 4.84 11.79 -17.60
N LYS A 99 6.08 11.77 -18.08
CA LYS A 99 6.41 11.38 -19.44
C LYS A 99 6.05 9.93 -19.74
N GLU A 100 6.32 9.02 -18.80
CA GLU A 100 5.96 7.60 -18.87
C GLU A 100 4.44 7.39 -18.94
N LEU A 101 3.69 8.18 -18.17
CA LEU A 101 2.22 8.12 -18.16
C LEU A 101 1.58 8.90 -19.30
N GLY A 102 2.36 9.62 -20.11
CA GLY A 102 1.85 10.43 -21.22
C GLY A 102 1.21 11.75 -20.81
N TYR A 103 1.70 12.39 -19.75
CA TYR A 103 1.27 13.73 -19.36
C TYR A 103 1.64 14.74 -20.44
N THR A 104 0.62 15.39 -21.01
CA THR A 104 0.78 16.43 -22.02
C THR A 104 0.39 17.82 -21.50
N GLY A 105 0.12 17.95 -20.21
CA GLY A 105 -0.28 19.22 -19.59
C GLY A 105 0.91 20.10 -19.21
N ASP A 106 0.61 21.27 -18.65
CA ASP A 106 1.62 22.19 -18.14
C ASP A 106 2.41 21.59 -16.98
N THR A 107 3.71 21.45 -17.16
CA THR A 107 4.64 21.05 -16.09
C THR A 107 5.00 22.20 -15.15
N SER A 108 4.59 23.43 -15.49
CA SER A 108 4.71 24.59 -14.62
C SER A 108 3.66 24.55 -13.50
N ASP A 109 2.46 24.05 -13.80
CA ASP A 109 1.39 23.88 -12.82
C ASP A 109 1.57 22.58 -12.04
N SER A 110 2.43 22.66 -11.02
CA SER A 110 2.74 21.51 -10.17
C SER A 110 1.52 20.99 -9.42
N ALA A 111 0.45 21.78 -9.20
CA ALA A 111 -0.76 21.30 -8.53
C ALA A 111 -1.59 20.38 -9.45
N THR A 112 -1.92 20.85 -10.65
CA THR A 112 -2.67 20.10 -11.66
C THR A 112 -1.91 18.86 -12.10
N MET A 113 -0.60 19.01 -12.32
CA MET A 113 0.28 17.88 -12.60
C MET A 113 0.26 16.86 -11.45
N ASN A 114 0.12 17.27 -10.19
CA ASN A 114 0.16 16.36 -9.03
C ASN A 114 -1.09 15.52 -8.98
N VAL A 115 -2.24 16.19 -9.11
CA VAL A 115 -3.56 15.56 -9.08
C VAL A 115 -3.71 14.59 -10.25
N TRP A 116 -3.29 14.99 -11.45
CA TRP A 116 -3.34 14.13 -12.63
C TRP A 116 -2.43 12.91 -12.46
N LEU A 117 -1.17 13.12 -12.05
CA LEU A 117 -0.19 12.05 -11.93
C LEU A 117 -0.59 11.05 -10.84
N HIS A 118 -1.07 11.56 -9.72
CA HIS A 118 -1.63 10.76 -8.63
C HIS A 118 -2.79 9.88 -9.13
N LYS A 119 -3.76 10.45 -9.85
CA LYS A 119 -4.87 9.68 -10.42
C LYS A 119 -4.39 8.62 -11.41
N GLN A 120 -3.48 8.94 -12.31
CA GLN A 120 -2.96 7.98 -13.30
C GLN A 120 -2.20 6.83 -12.64
N VAL A 121 -1.37 7.11 -11.65
CA VAL A 121 -0.67 6.08 -10.89
C VAL A 121 -1.66 5.17 -10.18
N ILE A 122 -2.67 5.72 -9.51
CA ILE A 122 -3.71 4.93 -8.83
C ILE A 122 -4.49 4.06 -9.81
N GLN A 123 -4.89 4.61 -10.97
CA GLN A 123 -5.57 3.83 -12.01
C GLN A 123 -4.70 2.69 -12.52
N LYS A 124 -3.42 2.94 -12.77
CA LYS A 124 -2.47 1.90 -13.20
C LYS A 124 -2.22 0.86 -12.11
N LEU A 125 -2.13 1.26 -10.83
CA LEU A 125 -2.02 0.33 -9.71
C LEU A 125 -3.25 -0.58 -9.63
N LYS A 126 -4.44 0.00 -9.80
CA LYS A 126 -5.71 -0.73 -9.84
C LYS A 126 -5.78 -1.72 -11.00
N ASP A 127 -5.39 -1.30 -12.20
CA ASP A 127 -5.31 -2.13 -13.40
C ASP A 127 -4.38 -3.34 -13.22
N ASN A 128 -3.34 -3.20 -12.39
CA ASN A 128 -2.38 -4.25 -12.09
C ASN A 128 -2.79 -5.19 -10.93
N GLY A 129 -4.01 -5.05 -10.39
CA GLY A 129 -4.49 -5.87 -9.27
C GLY A 129 -4.33 -5.24 -7.88
N GLY A 130 -4.10 -3.92 -7.83
CA GLY A 130 -4.08 -3.15 -6.60
C GLY A 130 -5.48 -2.74 -6.13
N ILE A 131 -5.83 -3.01 -4.87
CA ILE A 131 -7.03 -2.47 -4.24
C ILE A 131 -6.69 -1.09 -3.68
N VAL A 132 -7.46 -0.09 -4.11
CA VAL A 132 -7.36 1.30 -3.68
C VAL A 132 -8.71 1.75 -3.13
N PRO A 133 -8.75 2.64 -2.11
CA PRO A 133 -10.00 3.03 -1.49
C PRO A 133 -10.90 3.78 -2.47
N SER A 134 -12.19 3.45 -2.44
CA SER A 134 -13.24 4.09 -3.24
C SER A 134 -13.31 5.59 -2.90
N GLY A 135 -12.79 6.45 -3.77
CA GLY A 135 -12.73 7.90 -3.53
C GLY A 135 -11.46 8.59 -4.01
N LEU A 136 -10.48 7.82 -4.52
CA LEU A 136 -9.28 8.32 -5.19
C LEU A 136 -9.43 8.23 -6.72
#